data_AF-A0ABD8A9V0-F1
#
_entry.id   AF-A0ABD8A9V0-F1
#
_cell.length_a   1.000
_cell.length_b   1.000
_cell.length_c   1.000
_cell.angle_alpha   90.00
_cell.angle_beta   90.00
_cell.angle_gamma   90.00
#
_symmetry.space_group_name_H-M   'P 1'
#
loop_
_entity.id
_entity.type
_entity.pdbx_description
1 polymer ?
#
loop_
_entity_poly.entity_id
_entity_poly.type
_entity_poly.pdbx_seq_one_letter_code
_entity_poly.pdbx_strand_id
1 'polypeptide(L)'
;MADPAMETGLHLGVYPPEGRIRVAAPLRVDDEVVRLAVITKLPWIKRQQTRFRAQERQSPREYTYRETRYYLGKRYLLNVVEGAGPSRVEVCNKIRIDLYVPAGSDAVKREQVMLKWYRKELKALIPPLINVWQETLGVTVDDWGVKKMKTRWAVATLRPDGSG
;
A
#
# COMPACT_ATOMS: atom_id res chain seq x y z
N MET A 1 21.78 -14.71 -27.18
CA MET A 1 20.46 -14.81 -27.83
C MET A 1 19.72 -13.50 -27.53
N ALA A 2 19.58 -12.61 -28.50
CA ALA A 2 18.97 -11.30 -28.32
C ALA A 2 17.47 -11.43 -27.98
N ASP A 3 16.95 -10.58 -27.09
CA ASP A 3 15.52 -10.54 -26.74
C ASP A 3 14.74 -9.99 -27.96
N PRO A 4 13.88 -10.80 -28.61
CA PRO A 4 13.13 -10.36 -29.79
C PRO A 4 12.17 -9.18 -29.50
N ALA A 5 11.97 -8.83 -28.23
CA ALA A 5 11.15 -7.70 -27.82
C ALA A 5 11.78 -6.31 -28.04
N MET A 6 13.10 -6.20 -28.28
CA MET A 6 13.74 -4.87 -28.42
C MET A 6 13.45 -4.15 -29.75
N GLU A 7 12.93 -4.83 -30.78
CA GLU A 7 12.61 -4.20 -32.07
C GLU A 7 11.10 -3.93 -32.28
N THR A 8 10.22 -4.56 -31.49
CA THR A 8 8.75 -4.55 -31.74
C THR A 8 7.93 -3.59 -30.87
N GLY A 9 8.50 -3.00 -29.82
CA GLY A 9 7.76 -2.13 -28.88
C GLY A 9 6.73 -2.89 -28.01
N LEU A 10 6.96 -4.18 -27.80
CA LEU A 10 6.08 -5.04 -27.00
C LEU A 10 6.31 -4.82 -25.50
N HIS A 11 5.28 -4.43 -24.76
CA HIS A 11 5.35 -4.28 -23.31
C HIS A 11 4.59 -5.40 -22.61
N LEU A 12 5.28 -6.18 -21.77
CA LEU A 12 4.69 -7.26 -20.98
C LEU A 12 4.81 -6.95 -19.49
N GLY A 13 3.69 -6.93 -18.78
CA GLY A 13 3.61 -6.66 -17.34
C GLY A 13 2.85 -7.74 -16.58
N VAL A 14 3.28 -8.04 -15.35
CA VAL A 14 2.59 -8.96 -14.43
C VAL A 14 2.20 -8.17 -13.18
N TYR A 15 0.91 -8.13 -12.88
CA TYR A 15 0.34 -7.25 -11.85
C TYR A 15 -0.16 -8.05 -10.65
N PRO A 16 0.12 -7.61 -9.41
CA PRO A 16 -0.49 -8.18 -8.22
C PRO A 16 -2.01 -7.93 -8.20
N PRO A 17 -2.80 -8.66 -7.39
CA PRO A 17 -2.40 -9.71 -6.44
C PRO A 17 -2.25 -11.12 -7.03
N GLU A 18 -2.98 -11.47 -8.08
CA GLU A 18 -3.01 -12.83 -8.67
C GLU A 18 -1.94 -13.02 -9.74
N GLY A 19 -1.20 -11.96 -10.10
CA GLY A 19 -0.21 -12.01 -11.17
C GLY A 19 -0.85 -11.99 -12.55
N ARG A 20 -1.87 -11.15 -12.73
CA ARG A 20 -2.53 -10.90 -14.03
C ARG A 20 -1.49 -10.41 -15.03
N ILE A 21 -1.45 -11.04 -16.19
CA ILE A 21 -0.51 -10.71 -17.27
C ILE A 21 -1.21 -9.74 -18.22
N ARG A 22 -0.54 -8.66 -18.60
CA ARG A 22 -0.97 -7.76 -19.68
C ARG A 22 0.16 -7.66 -20.70
N VAL A 23 -0.21 -7.79 -21.97
CA VAL A 23 0.69 -7.56 -23.09
C VAL A 23 0.12 -6.40 -23.90
N ALA A 24 0.95 -5.42 -24.21
CA ALA A 24 0.64 -4.33 -25.12
C ALA A 24 1.57 -4.44 -26.33
N ALA A 25 0.97 -4.51 -27.52
CA ALA A 25 1.66 -4.65 -28.80
C ALA A 25 1.13 -3.59 -29.78
N PRO A 26 1.98 -3.02 -30.65
CA PRO A 26 1.50 -2.23 -31.79
C PRO A 26 0.64 -3.08 -32.73
N LEU A 27 -0.37 -2.48 -33.37
CA LEU A 27 -1.32 -3.17 -34.27
C LEU A 27 -0.67 -3.87 -35.47
N ARG A 28 0.55 -3.46 -35.83
CA ARG A 28 1.36 -4.03 -36.92
C ARG A 28 2.10 -5.31 -36.55
N VAL A 29 2.04 -5.73 -35.28
CA VAL A 29 2.72 -6.93 -34.79
C VAL A 29 1.77 -8.11 -34.86
N ASP A 30 2.21 -9.18 -35.49
CA ASP A 30 1.44 -10.42 -35.62
C ASP A 30 1.29 -11.13 -34.26
N ASP A 31 0.13 -11.75 -34.04
CA ASP A 31 -0.19 -12.51 -32.83
C ASP A 31 0.80 -13.66 -32.57
N GLU A 32 1.39 -14.25 -33.62
CA GLU A 32 2.40 -15.30 -33.49
C GLU A 32 3.70 -14.78 -32.86
N VAL A 33 4.08 -13.55 -33.20
CA VAL A 33 5.24 -12.86 -32.60
C VAL A 33 4.95 -12.52 -31.12
N VAL A 34 3.72 -12.07 -30.82
CA VAL A 34 3.26 -11.85 -29.45
C VAL A 34 3.30 -13.15 -28.64
N ARG A 35 2.80 -14.25 -29.21
CA ARG A 35 2.80 -15.57 -28.58
C ARG A 35 4.21 -16.06 -28.29
N LEU A 36 5.12 -15.94 -29.25
CA LEU A 36 6.51 -16.36 -29.07
C LEU A 36 7.19 -15.55 -27.95
N ALA A 37 6.99 -14.22 -27.94
CA ALA A 37 7.53 -13.35 -26.90
C ALA A 37 6.98 -13.70 -25.50
N VAL A 38 5.69 -14.04 -25.39
CA VAL A 38 5.09 -14.52 -24.13
C VAL A 38 5.73 -15.85 -23.71
N ILE A 39 5.91 -16.79 -24.64
CA ILE A 39 6.54 -18.10 -24.36
C ILE A 39 7.96 -17.91 -23.83
N THR A 40 8.77 -17.05 -24.47
CA THR A 40 10.14 -16.75 -24.02
C THR A 40 10.15 -16.17 -22.60
N LYS A 41 9.14 -15.38 -22.23
CA LYS A 41 9.02 -14.78 -20.88
C LYS A 41 8.23 -15.63 -19.88
N LEU A 42 7.73 -16.82 -20.24
CA LEU A 42 6.98 -17.71 -19.33
C LEU A 42 7.72 -18.01 -18.01
N PRO A 43 9.03 -18.32 -17.99
CA PRO A 43 9.74 -18.57 -16.73
C PRO A 43 9.74 -17.34 -15.81
N TRP A 44 9.95 -16.15 -16.40
CA TRP A 44 9.90 -14.88 -15.65
C TRP A 44 8.49 -14.59 -15.14
N ILE A 45 7.45 -14.79 -15.96
CA ILE A 45 6.04 -14.64 -15.56
C ILE A 45 5.71 -15.52 -14.35
N LYS A 46 6.06 -16.82 -14.43
CA LYS A 46 5.83 -17.77 -13.32
C LYS A 46 6.53 -17.32 -12.05
N ARG A 47 7.79 -16.85 -12.14
CA ARG A 47 8.53 -16.32 -11.00
C ARG A 47 7.85 -15.09 -10.38
N GLN A 48 7.33 -14.16 -11.19
CA GLN A 48 6.57 -13.01 -10.70
C GLN A 48 5.28 -13.42 -10.01
N GLN A 49 4.53 -14.37 -10.58
CA GLN A 49 3.29 -14.90 -9.99
C GLN A 49 3.55 -15.61 -8.65
N THR A 50 4.60 -16.43 -8.57
CA THR A 50 5.00 -17.09 -7.32
C THR A 50 5.39 -16.06 -6.27
N ARG A 51 6.15 -15.01 -6.66
CA ARG A 51 6.51 -13.91 -5.74
C ARG A 51 5.27 -13.20 -5.20
N PHE A 52 4.27 -12.91 -6.03
CA PHE A 52 3.03 -12.28 -5.57
C PHE A 52 2.17 -13.19 -4.69
N ARG A 53 2.17 -14.50 -4.94
CA ARG A 53 1.47 -15.50 -4.11
C ARG A 53 2.16 -15.72 -2.75
N ALA A 54 3.49 -15.79 -2.75
CA ALA A 54 4.30 -15.96 -1.55
C ALA A 54 4.46 -14.66 -0.74
N GLN A 55 4.05 -13.53 -1.30
CA GLN A 55 4.05 -12.27 -0.58
C GLN A 55 3.09 -12.38 0.59
N GLU A 56 3.62 -12.33 1.82
CA GLU A 56 2.82 -12.18 3.03
C GLU A 56 1.86 -11.00 2.83
N ARG A 57 0.59 -11.37 2.68
CA ARG A 57 -0.50 -10.43 2.77
C ARG A 57 -0.59 -10.09 4.25
N GLN A 58 -0.74 -8.82 4.59
CA GLN A 58 -1.28 -8.52 5.92
C GLN A 58 -2.56 -9.33 6.02
N SER A 59 -2.63 -10.24 6.99
CA SER A 59 -3.87 -10.91 7.33
C SER A 59 -4.94 -9.84 7.48
N PRO A 60 -6.21 -10.14 7.12
CA PRO A 60 -7.31 -9.25 7.40
C PRO A 60 -7.18 -8.79 8.86
N ARG A 61 -7.08 -7.48 9.06
CA ARG A 61 -6.91 -6.92 10.38
C ARG A 61 -8.18 -7.19 11.17
N GLU A 62 -8.08 -7.99 12.22
CA GLU A 62 -9.25 -8.43 12.98
C GLU A 62 -9.74 -7.37 13.97
N TYR A 63 -8.94 -6.33 14.25
CA TYR A 63 -9.22 -5.27 15.23
C TYR A 63 -9.62 -5.85 16.59
N THR A 64 -8.79 -6.79 17.05
CA THR A 64 -8.94 -7.49 18.32
C THR A 64 -8.16 -6.80 19.43
N TYR A 65 -8.52 -7.11 20.67
CA TYR A 65 -7.82 -6.60 21.85
C TYR A 65 -6.33 -6.97 21.79
N ARG A 66 -5.46 -5.99 22.09
CA ARG A 66 -3.99 -6.04 22.01
C ARG A 66 -3.41 -6.23 20.61
N GLU A 67 -4.19 -6.07 19.54
CA GLU A 67 -3.62 -5.99 18.20
C GLU A 67 -2.65 -4.79 18.11
N THR A 68 -1.49 -5.01 17.50
CA THR A 68 -0.51 -3.96 17.32
C THR A 68 -0.95 -2.97 16.23
N ARG A 69 -0.91 -1.68 16.57
CA ARG A 69 -1.18 -0.56 15.66
C ARG A 69 -0.04 0.43 15.68
N TYR A 70 0.39 0.84 14.49
CA TYR A 70 1.39 1.88 14.35
C TYR A 70 0.72 3.24 14.16
N TYR A 71 1.25 4.26 14.83
CA TYR A 71 0.89 5.66 14.64
C TYR A 71 2.18 6.48 14.70
N LEU A 72 2.46 7.27 13.66
CA LEU A 72 3.67 8.08 13.51
C LEU A 72 4.97 7.31 13.79
N GLY A 73 5.07 6.08 13.27
CA GLY A 73 6.24 5.21 13.45
C GLY A 73 6.35 4.53 14.81
N LYS A 74 5.48 4.85 15.77
CA LYS A 74 5.48 4.25 17.11
C LYS A 74 4.47 3.11 17.20
N ARG A 75 4.83 2.09 17.97
CA ARG A 75 4.03 0.89 18.20
C ARG A 75 3.07 1.09 19.38
N TYR A 76 1.79 0.84 19.16
CA TYR A 76 0.73 0.91 20.17
C TYR A 76 -0.05 -0.41 20.23
N LEU A 77 -0.59 -0.72 21.40
CA LEU A 77 -1.54 -1.81 21.60
C LEU A 77 -2.96 -1.27 21.50
N LEU A 78 -3.78 -1.89 20.64
CA LEU A 78 -5.18 -1.53 20.50
C LEU A 78 -5.98 -2.08 21.68
N ASN A 79 -6.82 -1.24 22.26
CA ASN A 79 -7.80 -1.61 23.27
C ASN A 79 -9.19 -1.23 22.74
N VAL A 80 -10.07 -2.22 22.58
CA VAL A 80 -11.42 -1.99 22.06
C VAL A 80 -12.37 -1.84 23.25
N VAL A 81 -12.99 -0.68 23.37
CA VAL A 81 -13.94 -0.36 24.43
C VAL A 81 -15.32 -0.28 23.81
N GLU A 82 -16.15 -1.28 24.11
CA GLU A 82 -17.52 -1.35 23.65
C GLU A 82 -18.45 -0.57 24.59
N GLY A 83 -19.36 0.24 24.05
CA GLY A 83 -20.32 0.99 24.86
C GLY A 83 -21.35 1.77 24.04
N ALA A 84 -22.30 2.41 24.72
CA ALA A 84 -23.41 3.13 24.09
C ALA A 84 -23.04 4.53 23.53
N GLY A 85 -21.75 4.86 23.47
CA GLY A 85 -21.25 6.19 23.08
C GLY A 85 -20.85 6.33 21.60
N PRO A 86 -20.53 7.55 21.15
CA PRO A 86 -20.06 7.79 19.79
C PRO A 86 -18.70 7.13 19.54
N SER A 87 -18.50 6.65 18.30
CA SER A 87 -17.24 6.04 17.91
C SER A 87 -16.11 7.07 17.86
N ARG A 88 -15.02 6.80 18.58
CA ARG A 88 -13.84 7.65 18.61
C ARG A 88 -12.57 6.85 18.88
N VAL A 89 -11.43 7.47 18.61
CA VAL A 89 -10.12 6.89 18.83
C VAL A 89 -9.30 7.87 19.64
N GLU A 90 -8.65 7.37 20.68
CA GLU A 90 -7.78 8.15 21.56
C GLU A 90 -6.43 7.46 21.70
N VAL A 91 -5.35 8.23 21.55
CA VAL A 91 -4.00 7.75 21.84
C VAL A 91 -3.77 7.91 23.33
N CYS A 92 -3.79 6.80 24.05
CA CYS A 92 -3.61 6.78 25.50
C CYS A 92 -2.15 6.47 25.81
N ASN A 93 -1.45 7.47 26.33
CA ASN A 93 -0.05 7.39 26.72
C ASN A 93 0.85 7.00 25.52
N LYS A 94 2.05 6.48 25.80
CA LYS A 94 3.04 6.10 24.76
C LYS A 94 2.87 4.65 24.23
N ILE A 95 1.86 3.93 24.71
CA ILE A 95 1.78 2.45 24.54
C ILE A 95 0.41 1.98 24.04
N ARG A 96 -0.68 2.74 24.23
CA ARG A 96 -2.04 2.24 23.95
C ARG A 96 -2.83 3.17 23.02
N ILE A 97 -3.72 2.58 22.22
CA ILE A 97 -4.77 3.30 21.50
C ILE A 97 -6.11 2.72 21.93
N ASP A 98 -7.00 3.56 22.46
CA ASP A 98 -8.35 3.17 22.83
C ASP A 98 -9.30 3.46 21.65
N LEU A 99 -9.97 2.41 21.19
CA LEU A 99 -10.99 2.44 20.15
C LEU A 99 -12.35 2.24 20.80
N TYR A 100 -13.13 3.31 20.86
CA TYR A 100 -14.50 3.29 21.36
C TYR A 100 -15.46 3.00 20.19
N VAL A 101 -16.28 1.96 20.34
CA VAL A 101 -17.26 1.54 19.32
C VAL A 101 -18.57 1.08 19.98
N PRO A 102 -19.71 1.13 19.25
CA PRO A 102 -20.96 0.53 19.70
C PRO A 102 -20.78 -0.96 20.04
N ALA A 103 -21.51 -1.45 21.04
CA ALA A 103 -21.52 -2.86 21.40
C ALA A 103 -21.90 -3.74 20.19
N GLY A 104 -21.17 -4.84 20.01
CA GLY A 104 -21.38 -5.75 18.86
C GLY A 104 -20.85 -5.23 17.52
N SER A 105 -20.03 -4.17 17.51
CA SER A 105 -19.37 -3.70 16.30
C SER A 105 -18.43 -4.76 15.72
N ASP A 106 -18.58 -5.08 14.44
CA ASP A 106 -17.72 -5.99 13.71
C ASP A 106 -16.33 -5.42 13.40
N ALA A 107 -15.43 -6.26 12.88
CA ALA A 107 -14.07 -5.84 12.50
C ALA A 107 -14.08 -4.74 11.41
N VAL A 108 -15.05 -4.77 10.50
CA VAL A 108 -15.19 -3.78 9.41
C VAL A 108 -15.50 -2.39 9.98
N LYS A 109 -16.43 -2.30 10.93
CA LYS A 109 -16.77 -1.03 11.59
C LYS A 109 -15.59 -0.49 12.38
N ARG A 110 -14.89 -1.36 13.13
CA ARG A 110 -13.68 -1.00 13.87
C ARG A 110 -12.59 -0.45 12.94
N GLU A 111 -12.39 -1.10 11.79
CA GLU A 111 -11.48 -0.63 10.75
C GLU A 111 -11.87 0.76 10.23
N GLN A 112 -13.14 0.97 9.90
CA GLN A 112 -13.64 2.25 9.38
C GLN A 112 -13.39 3.40 10.36
N VAL A 113 -13.65 3.19 11.65
CA VAL A 113 -13.43 4.19 12.71
C VAL A 113 -11.95 4.53 12.81
N MET A 114 -11.09 3.52 12.83
CA MET A 114 -9.63 3.71 12.88
C MET A 114 -9.09 4.43 11.63
N LEU A 115 -9.55 4.07 10.44
CA LEU A 115 -9.15 4.73 9.19
C LEU A 115 -9.61 6.19 9.13
N LYS A 116 -10.82 6.47 9.61
CA LYS A 116 -11.34 7.84 9.71
C LYS A 116 -10.47 8.68 10.64
N TRP A 117 -10.08 8.11 11.79
CA TRP A 117 -9.16 8.77 12.72
C TRP A 117 -7.78 9.01 12.10
N TYR A 118 -7.14 8.00 11.49
CA TYR A 118 -5.84 8.19 10.81
C TYR A 118 -5.87 9.30 9.76
N ARG A 119 -6.95 9.37 8.96
CA ARG A 119 -7.11 10.45 7.97
C ARG A 119 -7.22 11.81 8.64
N LYS A 120 -7.93 11.92 9.76
CA LYS A 120 -8.05 13.17 10.51
C LYS A 120 -6.68 13.63 11.03
N GLU A 121 -5.92 12.73 11.64
CA GLU A 121 -4.57 13.03 12.14
C GLU A 121 -3.63 13.46 11.01
N LEU A 122 -3.61 12.72 9.90
CA LEU A 122 -2.81 13.09 8.73
C LEU A 122 -3.23 14.44 8.17
N LYS A 123 -4.53 14.76 8.18
CA LYS A 123 -5.01 16.05 7.69
C LYS A 123 -4.58 17.24 8.55
N ALA A 124 -4.30 17.02 9.83
CA ALA A 124 -3.74 18.05 10.70
C ALA A 124 -2.22 18.20 10.51
N LEU A 125 -1.51 17.11 10.23
CA LEU A 125 -0.04 17.08 10.15
C LEU A 125 0.53 17.48 8.78
N ILE A 126 -0.18 17.17 7.69
CA ILE A 126 0.34 17.35 6.34
C ILE A 126 0.42 18.83 5.88
N PRO A 127 -0.56 19.71 6.13
CA PRO A 127 -0.51 21.10 5.66
C PRO A 127 0.78 21.86 6.03
N PRO A 128 1.29 21.83 7.28
CA PRO A 128 2.54 22.52 7.60
C PRO A 128 3.74 21.92 6.87
N LEU A 129 3.75 20.60 6.63
CA LEU A 129 4.81 19.95 5.85
C LEU A 129 4.76 20.38 4.39
N ILE A 130 3.57 20.48 3.81
CA ILE A 130 3.38 20.97 2.44
C ILE A 130 4.02 22.34 2.29
N ASN A 131 3.76 23.27 3.21
CA ASN A 131 4.31 24.63 3.14
C ASN A 131 5.86 24.63 3.10
N VAL A 132 6.50 23.86 3.98
CA VAL A 132 7.97 23.74 4.02
C VAL A 132 8.53 23.23 2.69
N TRP A 133 7.90 22.19 2.13
CA TRP A 133 8.39 21.57 0.91
C TRP A 133 8.08 22.39 -0.35
N GLN A 134 6.97 23.13 -0.37
CA GLN A 134 6.67 24.07 -1.46
C GLN A 134 7.74 25.15 -1.58
N GLU A 135 8.14 25.75 -0.45
CA GLU A 135 9.22 26.75 -0.43
C GLU A 135 10.55 26.15 -0.84
N THR A 136 10.89 24.98 -0.29
CA THR A 136 12.17 24.31 -0.56
C THR A 136 12.32 23.90 -2.03
N LEU A 137 11.22 23.45 -2.66
CA LEU A 137 11.21 22.96 -4.04
C LEU A 137 10.85 24.04 -5.06
N GLY A 138 10.39 25.22 -4.63
CA GLY A 138 9.92 26.29 -5.51
C GLY A 138 8.67 25.92 -6.31
N VAL A 139 7.79 25.07 -5.75
CA VAL A 139 6.58 24.59 -6.44
C VAL A 139 5.31 24.96 -5.69
N THR A 140 4.21 25.15 -6.42
CA THR A 140 2.88 25.34 -5.85
C THR A 140 2.09 24.02 -5.86
N VAL A 141 1.47 23.67 -4.73
CA VAL A 141 0.60 22.49 -4.62
C VAL A 141 -0.85 22.93 -4.86
N ASP A 142 -1.44 22.44 -5.95
CA ASP A 142 -2.84 22.77 -6.31
C ASP A 142 -3.87 21.93 -5.55
N ASP A 143 -3.58 20.66 -5.28
CA ASP A 143 -4.44 19.75 -4.52
C ASP A 143 -3.63 18.66 -3.81
N TRP A 144 -4.15 18.14 -2.71
CA TRP A 144 -3.59 17.00 -2.00
C TRP A 144 -4.67 16.17 -1.30
N GLY A 145 -4.42 14.87 -1.15
CA GLY A 145 -5.38 13.96 -0.54
C GLY A 145 -4.75 12.75 0.14
N VAL A 146 -5.53 12.12 1.02
CA VAL A 146 -5.11 10.93 1.78
C VAL A 146 -5.80 9.68 1.22
N LYS A 147 -5.02 8.78 0.61
CA LYS A 147 -5.51 7.53 0.01
C LYS A 147 -5.02 6.30 0.78
N LYS A 148 -5.95 5.38 1.08
CA LYS A 148 -5.61 4.03 1.55
C LYS A 148 -5.12 3.24 0.35
N MET A 149 -3.84 2.91 0.31
CA MET A 149 -3.26 2.09 -0.76
C MET A 149 -3.68 0.63 -0.61
N LYS A 150 -4.01 -0.02 -1.74
CA LYS A 150 -4.35 -1.45 -1.80
C LYS A 150 -3.12 -2.34 -2.02
N THR A 151 -2.06 -1.76 -2.54
CA THR A 151 -0.77 -2.41 -2.82
C THR A 151 0.34 -1.65 -2.10
N ARG A 152 1.48 -2.31 -1.85
CA ARG A 152 2.67 -1.62 -1.34
C ARG A 152 3.05 -0.54 -2.35
N TRP A 153 3.10 0.71 -1.92
CA TRP A 153 3.67 1.80 -2.69
C TRP A 153 5.14 1.91 -2.27
N ALA A 154 6.05 1.87 -3.25
CA ALA A 154 7.50 2.05 -3.14
C ALA A 154 8.17 1.54 -1.83
N VAL A 155 8.91 0.43 -1.90
CA VAL A 155 9.84 0.07 -0.81
C VAL A 155 11.08 0.93 -0.94
N ALA A 156 11.26 1.89 -0.02
CA ALA A 156 12.54 2.55 0.16
C ALA A 156 13.41 1.65 1.04
N THR A 157 14.30 0.87 0.43
CA THR A 157 15.37 0.20 1.16
C THR A 157 16.45 1.24 1.41
N LEU A 158 16.62 1.67 2.66
CA LEU A 158 17.84 2.39 3.07
C LEU A 158 19.01 1.43 2.82
N ARG A 159 19.83 1.73 1.81
CA ARG A 159 21.14 1.09 1.71
C ARG A 159 21.93 1.57 2.92
N PRO A 160 22.46 0.67 3.77
CA PRO A 160 23.45 1.10 4.74
C PRO A 160 24.58 1.75 3.95
N ASP A 161 24.90 2.98 4.32
CA ASP A 161 26.09 3.68 3.93
C ASP A 161 27.29 2.80 4.29
N GLY A 162 28.00 2.36 3.26
CA GLY A 162 29.29 1.70 3.43
C GLY A 162 30.28 2.71 3.98
N SER A 163 30.32 2.83 5.30
CA SER A 163 31.36 3.51 6.05
C SER A 163 31.83 2.57 7.16
N GLY A 164 33.04 2.01 7.00
CA GLY A 164 33.75 1.24 8.03
C GLY A 164 34.12 -0.16 7.59
#